data_AF-A0A2M7CRK3-F1
#
_entry.id   AF-A0A2M7CRK3-F1
#
_cell.length_a   1.000
_cell.length_b   1.000
_cell.length_c   1.000
_cell.angle_alpha   90.00
_cell.angle_beta   90.00
_cell.angle_gamma   90.00
#
_symmetry.space_group_name_H-M   'P 1'
#
loop_
_entity.id
_entity.type
_entity.pdbx_description
1 polymer ?
#
loop_
_entity_poly.entity_id
_entity_poly.type
_entity_poly.pdbx_seq_one_letter_code
_entity_poly.pdbx_strand_id
1 'polypeptide(L)' 'VDFNVFEGMTVKGLATHTLSGGRLVWVNGDLRAERGRGRYLPRPVTAPYVQANAVRRSRTPV' A
#
# COMPACT_ATOMS: atom_id res chain seq x y z
N VAL A 1 -4.94 5.73 21.78
CA VAL A 1 -6.23 5.57 21.08
C VAL A 1 -6.85 4.40 21.77
N ASP A 2 -7.99 4.65 22.41
CA ASP A 2 -8.44 3.80 23.51
C ASP A 2 -9.73 3.07 23.15
N PHE A 3 -10.16 3.18 21.89
CA PHE A 3 -11.30 2.47 21.30
C PHE A 3 -11.00 2.13 19.84
N ASN A 4 -11.68 1.12 19.31
CA ASN A 4 -11.63 0.75 17.90
C ASN A 4 -13.04 0.74 17.29
N VAL A 5 -13.21 1.38 16.13
CA VAL A 5 -14.49 1.42 15.39
C VAL A 5 -14.99 0.03 14.95
N PHE A 6 -14.14 -1.00 15.02
CA PHE A 6 -14.44 -2.39 14.65
C PHE A 6 -14.59 -3.34 15.84
N GLU A 7 -14.77 -2.83 17.07
CA GLU A 7 -14.96 -3.68 18.26
C GLU A 7 -16.12 -4.68 18.11
N GLY A 8 -15.90 -5.94 18.51
CA GLY A 8 -16.89 -7.02 18.42
C GLY A 8 -17.03 -7.69 17.05
N MET A 9 -16.36 -7.18 15.99
CA MET A 9 -16.44 -7.79 14.67
C MET A 9 -15.58 -9.06 14.55
N THR A 10 -16.17 -10.14 14.01
CA THR A 10 -15.42 -11.34 13.61
C THR A 10 -15.03 -11.25 12.14
N VAL A 11 -13.74 -11.43 11.84
CA VAL A 11 -13.19 -11.33 10.48
C VAL A 11 -12.58 -12.63 10.00
N LYS A 12 -12.56 -12.84 8.69
CA LYS A 12 -11.82 -13.93 8.04
C LYS A 12 -10.60 -13.38 7.32
N GLY A 13 -9.44 -13.94 7.61
CA GLY A 13 -8.15 -13.51 7.07
C GLY A 13 -7.35 -12.71 8.09
N LEU A 14 -6.16 -13.21 8.41
CA LEU A 14 -5.18 -12.56 9.29
C LEU A 14 -3.85 -12.49 8.56
N ALA A 15 -3.20 -11.32 8.59
CA ALA A 15 -1.85 -11.17 8.08
C ALA A 15 -0.86 -11.88 9.01
N THR A 16 -0.42 -13.09 8.64
CA THR A 16 0.57 -13.85 9.41
C THR A 16 1.98 -13.32 9.22
N HIS A 17 2.29 -12.79 8.03
CA HIS A 17 3.60 -12.24 7.68
C HIS A 17 3.43 -10.93 6.91
N THR A 18 4.33 -9.97 7.11
CA THR A 18 4.41 -8.77 6.26
C THR A 18 5.84 -8.52 5.84
N LEU A 19 6.03 -8.34 4.54
CA LEU A 19 7.31 -7.97 3.95
C LEU A 19 7.27 -6.49 3.56
N SER A 20 8.31 -5.76 3.90
CA SER A 20 8.49 -4.38 3.45
C SER A 20 9.94 -4.13 3.11
N GLY A 21 10.20 -3.57 1.92
CA GLY A 21 11.56 -3.34 1.42
C GLY A 21 12.45 -4.58 1.47
N GLY A 22 11.90 -5.76 1.13
CA GLY A 22 12.63 -7.03 1.12
C GLY A 22 12.96 -7.64 2.49
N ARG A 23 12.37 -7.17 3.60
CA ARG A 23 12.56 -7.78 4.94
C ARG A 23 11.23 -8.14 5.58
N LEU A 24 11.25 -9.20 6.38
CA LEU A 24 10.15 -9.64 7.23
C LEU A 24 10.00 -8.67 8.41
N VAL A 25 9.00 -7.79 8.34
CA VAL A 25 8.76 -6.74 9.34
C VAL A 25 7.68 -7.10 10.36
N TRP A 26 6.90 -8.13 10.08
CA TRP A 26 5.88 -8.66 10.97
C TRP A 26 5.79 -10.17 10.80
N VAL A 27 5.71 -10.90 11.91
CA VAL A 27 5.39 -12.33 11.90
C VAL A 27 4.60 -12.71 13.15
N ASN A 28 3.37 -13.21 12.97
CA ASN A 28 2.56 -13.81 14.03
C ASN A 28 2.50 -13.03 15.36
N GLY A 29 2.31 -11.70 15.31
CA GLY A 29 2.28 -10.86 16.52
C GLY A 29 3.58 -10.14 16.86
N ASP A 30 4.70 -10.55 16.26
CA ASP A 30 6.02 -9.98 16.49
C ASP A 30 6.32 -8.86 15.47
N LEU A 31 6.46 -7.62 15.98
CA LEU A 31 6.79 -6.44 15.18
C LEU A 31 8.30 -6.22 15.11
N ARG A 32 8.85 -6.34 13.90
CA ARG A 32 10.28 -6.19 13.59
C ARG A 32 10.59 -4.95 12.74
N ALA A 33 9.66 -4.00 12.68
CA ALA A 33 9.85 -2.76 11.94
C ALA A 33 10.82 -1.82 12.69
N GLU A 34 11.75 -1.22 11.96
CA GLU A 34 12.74 -0.28 12.50
C GLU A 34 12.37 1.16 12.13
N ARG A 35 12.46 2.08 13.10
CA ARG A 35 12.17 3.50 12.86
C ARG A 35 13.13 4.07 11.81
N GLY A 36 12.60 4.79 10.83
CA GLY A 36 13.40 5.39 9.75
C GLY A 36 13.76 4.43 8.61
N ARG A 37 13.40 3.14 8.69
CA ARG A 37 13.65 2.18 7.61
C ARG A 37 12.78 2.41 6.36
N GLY A 38 11.61 3.02 6.53
CA GLY A 38 10.79 3.46 5.41
C GLY A 38 11.48 4.57 4.64
N ARG A 39 11.23 4.65 3.32
CA ARG A 39 11.74 5.73 2.48
C ARG A 39 10.61 6.46 1.77
N TYR A 40 10.81 7.74 1.54
CA TYR A 40 9.97 8.52 0.63
C TYR A 40 10.13 7.98 -0.80
N LEU A 41 9.01 7.84 -1.50
CA LEU A 41 8.98 7.49 -2.92
C LEU A 41 8.46 8.70 -3.69
N PRO A 42 9.31 9.44 -4.43
CA PRO A 42 8.85 10.56 -5.23
C PRO A 42 7.89 10.05 -6.30
N ARG A 43 6.70 10.67 -6.38
CA ARG A 43 5.69 10.35 -7.38
C ARG A 43 5.61 11.48 -8.40
N PRO A 44 5.95 11.23 -9.68
CA PRO A 44 5.80 12.23 -10.73
C PRO A 44 4.37 12.75 -10.84
N VAL A 45 4.24 14.03 -11.15
CA VAL A 45 2.97 14.62 -11.57
C VAL A 45 2.69 14.07 -12.97
N THR A 46 1.60 13.33 -13.14
CA THR A 46 1.29 12.43 -14.27
C THR A 46 1.83 11.00 -14.10
N ALA A 47 1.01 10.14 -13.52
CA ALA A 47 1.27 8.71 -13.50
C ALA A 47 1.23 8.13 -14.94
N PRO A 48 2.00 7.08 -15.24
CA PRO A 48 2.05 6.48 -16.59
C PRO A 48 0.68 6.09 -17.15
N TYR A 49 -0.26 5.64 -16.30
CA TYR A 49 -1.62 5.29 -16.74
C TYR A 49 -2.40 6.52 -17.25
N VAL A 50 -2.14 7.70 -16.70
CA VAL A 50 -2.77 8.95 -17.15
C VAL A 50 -2.26 9.31 -18.54
N GLN A 51 -0.95 9.19 -18.76
CA GLN A 51 -0.32 9.42 -20.07
C GLN A 51 -0.83 8.43 -21.12
N ALA A 52 -0.93 7.15 -20.78
CA ALA A 52 -1.48 6.12 -21.66
C ALA A 52 -2.93 6.43 -22.09
N ASN A 53 -3.76 6.90 -21.16
CA ASN A 53 -5.13 7.31 -21.46
C ASN A 53 -5.19 8.55 -22.35
N ALA A 54 -4.26 9.51 -22.21
CA ALA A 54 -4.17 10.68 -23.08
C ALA A 54 -3.83 10.27 -24.53
N VAL A 55 -2.87 9.37 -24.71
CA VAL A 55 -2.52 8.79 -26.03
C VAL A 55 -3.70 8.03 -26.63
N ARG A 56 -4.46 7.27 -25.82
CA ARG A 56 -5.67 6.59 -26.30
C ARG A 56 -6.69 7.61 -26.82
N ARG A 57 -6.98 8.64 -26.03
CA ARG A 57 -7.94 9.69 -26.38
C ARG A 57 -7.56 10.44 -27.65
N SER A 58 -6.27 10.72 -27.86
CA SER A 58 -5.83 11.43 -29.08
C SER A 58 -5.91 10.58 -30.35
N ARG A 59 -6.02 9.24 -30.24
CA ARG A 59 -6.09 8.31 -31.38
C ARG A 59 -7.51 7.88 -31.74
N THR A 60 -8.49 8.15 -30.88
CA THR A 60 -9.89 7.87 -31.17
C THR A 60 -10.51 9.09 -31.84
N PRO A 61 -10.93 9.03 -33.11
CA PRO A 61 -11.74 10.09 -33.69
C PRO A 61 -13.09 10.09 -32.98
N VAL A 62 -13.45 11.22 -32.39
CA VAL A 62 -14.85 11.55 -32.05
C VAL A 62 -15.57 12.04 -33.29
#